data_AF-A0A1T3NYK6-F1
#
_entry.id   AF-A0A1T3NYK6-F1
#
_cell.length_a   1.000
_cell.length_b   1.000
_cell.length_c   1.000
_cell.angle_alpha   90.00
_cell.angle_beta   90.00
_cell.angle_gamma   90.00
#
_symmetry.space_group_name_H-M   'P 1'
#
loop_
_entity.id
_entity.type
_entity.pdbx_description
1 polymer ?
#
loop_
_entity_poly.entity_id
_entity_poly.type
_entity_poly.pdbx_seq_one_letter_code
_entity_poly.pdbx_strand_id
1 'polypeptide(L)' 'MTAARPFRIITAGGRILHGAQLPLSGRCFAEDETTGPITAATSTEALLDAYPGARIEWIGTQPDES' A
#
# COMPACT_ATOMS: atom_id res chain seq x y z
N MET A 1 -2.61 -9.94 18.38
CA MET A 1 -3.12 -8.89 17.48
C MET A 1 -2.35 -9.01 16.18
N THR A 2 -3.01 -9.27 15.05
CA THR A 2 -2.34 -9.31 13.75
C THR A 2 -1.99 -7.88 13.36
N ALA A 3 -0.70 -7.58 13.15
CA ALA A 3 -0.24 -6.25 12.76
C ALA A 3 -0.68 -5.92 11.32
N ALA A 4 -0.85 -4.63 11.00
CA ALA A 4 -1.07 -4.19 9.63
C ALA A 4 0.11 -4.60 8.74
N ARG A 5 -0.16 -5.03 7.51
CA ARG A 5 0.87 -5.42 6.54
C ARG A 5 1.31 -4.18 5.75
N PRO A 6 2.55 -3.69 5.92
CA PRO A 6 3.02 -2.48 5.25
C PRO A 6 3.32 -2.71 3.76
N PHE A 7 3.11 -1.68 2.94
CA PHE A 7 3.42 -1.67 1.52
C PHE A 7 3.80 -0.27 1.03
N ARG A 8 4.30 -0.19 -0.21
CA ARG A 8 4.51 1.03 -0.98
C ARG A 8 3.76 0.96 -2.30
N ILE A 9 3.18 2.08 -2.73
CA ILE A 9 2.70 2.26 -4.11
C ILE A 9 3.75 3.08 -4.85
N ILE A 10 4.28 2.53 -5.94
CA ILE A 10 5.22 3.22 -6.82
C ILE A 10 4.43 3.64 -8.05
N THR A 11 4.15 4.94 -8.17
CA THR A 11 3.41 5.51 -9.30
C THR A 11 4.23 5.48 -10.60
N ALA A 12 3.57 5.61 -11.74
CA ALA A 12 4.25 5.70 -13.04
C ALA A 12 5.25 6.88 -13.14
N GLY A 13 4.98 7.97 -12.41
CA GLY A 13 5.86 9.13 -12.30
C GLY A 13 7.00 8.99 -11.30
N GLY A 14 7.19 7.80 -10.70
CA GLY A 14 8.25 7.52 -9.73
C GLY A 14 7.98 8.03 -8.31
N ARG A 15 6.81 8.61 -8.03
CA ARG A 15 6.41 8.94 -6.65
C ARG A 15 6.11 7.68 -5.84
N ILE A 16 6.44 7.73 -4.56
CA ILE A 16 6.22 6.65 -3.60
C ILE A 16 5.15 7.09 -2.60
N LEU A 17 4.12 6.27 -2.45
CA LEU A 17 3.12 6.40 -1.39
C LEU A 17 3.33 5.29 -0.38
N HIS A 18 3.27 5.63 0.91
CA HIS A 18 3.43 4.67 1.99
C HIS A 18 2.07 4.18 2.45
N GLY A 19 1.90 2.87 2.59
CA GLY A 19 0.60 2.33 2.96
C GLY A 19 0.66 1.11 3.85
N ALA A 20 -0.51 0.74 4.35
CA ALA A 20 -0.70 -0.44 5.17
C ALA A 20 -2.06 -1.09 4.91
N GLN A 21 -2.08 -2.42 4.87
CA GLN A 21 -3.30 -3.21 4.80
C GLN A 21 -3.68 -3.73 6.18
N LEU A 22 -4.93 -3.52 6.58
CA LEU A 22 -5.48 -4.08 7.80
C LEU A 22 -5.84 -5.56 7.59
N PRO A 23 -5.32 -6.48 8.43
CA PRO A 23 -5.38 -7.93 8.16
C PRO A 23 -6.78 -8.54 8.24
N LEU A 24 -7.70 -7.96 9.03
CA LEU A 24 -9.05 -8.51 9.22
C LEU A 24 -10.07 -7.98 8.21
N SER A 25 -9.86 -6.78 7.69
CA SER A 25 -10.83 -6.11 6.82
C SER A 25 -10.37 -5.99 5.37
N GLY A 26 -9.09 -6.28 5.07
CA GLY A 26 -8.49 -6.08 3.76
C GLY A 26 -8.33 -4.60 3.37
N ARG A 27 -8.85 -3.68 4.19
CA ARG A 27 -8.81 -2.23 3.95
C ARG A 27 -7.38 -1.74 3.91
N CYS A 28 -7.13 -0.84 2.99
CA CYS A 28 -5.82 -0.28 2.75
C CYS A 28 -5.86 1.23 2.94
N PHE A 29 -4.76 1.77 3.46
CA PHE A 29 -4.53 3.20 3.60
C PHE A 29 -3.21 3.51 2.91
N ALA A 30 -3.18 4.59 2.13
CA ALA A 30 -1.96 5.11 1.53
C ALA A 30 -1.85 6.61 1.80
N GLU A 31 -0.63 7.06 2.07
CA GLU A 31 -0.26 8.43 2.37
C GLU A 31 0.86 8.90 1.42
N ASP A 32 0.74 10.14 0.96
CA ASP A 32 1.79 10.86 0.24
C ASP A 32 2.52 11.78 1.22
N GLU A 33 3.82 11.56 1.41
CA GLU A 33 4.65 12.37 2.32
C GLU A 33 4.70 13.86 1.92
N THR A 34 4.39 14.21 0.66
CA THR A 34 4.44 15.59 0.16
C THR A 34 3.12 16.34 0.22
N THR A 35 1.98 15.65 0.16
CA THR A 35 0.64 16.29 0.07
C THR A 35 -0.28 15.97 1.24
N GLY A 36 0.10 15.04 2.12
CA GLY A 36 -0.70 14.65 3.27
C GLY A 36 -1.80 13.61 2.94
N PRO A 37 -2.75 13.39 3.87
CA PRO A 37 -3.43 12.10 4.05
C PRO A 37 -4.75 12.06 3.23
N ILE A 38 -5.41 10.99 2.76
CA ILE A 38 -5.32 9.51 2.83
C ILE A 38 -6.12 8.98 1.61
N THR A 39 -5.57 8.08 0.80
CA THR A 39 -6.45 7.22 -0.02
C THR A 39 -6.81 5.99 0.80
N ALA A 40 -8.06 5.92 1.25
CA ALA A 40 -8.62 4.74 1.89
C ALA A 40 -9.34 3.90 0.84
N ALA A 41 -9.02 2.61 0.75
CA ALA A 41 -9.66 1.70 -0.19
C ALA A 41 -10.02 0.38 0.48
N THR A 42 -10.94 -0.34 -0.13
CA THR A 42 -11.36 -1.68 0.31
C THR A 42 -10.33 -2.77 0.01
N SER A 43 -9.44 -2.52 -0.95
CA SER A 43 -8.33 -3.42 -1.31
C SER A 43 -7.19 -2.66 -1.98
N THR A 44 -6.09 -3.38 -2.23
CA THR A 44 -4.93 -2.90 -2.97
C THR A 44 -5.22 -2.64 -4.45
N GLU A 45 -6.13 -3.41 -5.06
CA GLU A 45 -6.56 -3.23 -6.45
C GLU A 45 -7.33 -1.91 -6.60
N ALA A 46 -8.27 -1.64 -5.68
CA ALA A 46 -9.00 -0.38 -5.66
C ALA A 46 -8.08 0.83 -5.42
N LEU A 47 -6.97 0.65 -4.70
CA LEU A 47 -5.92 1.66 -4.62
C LEU A 47 -5.23 1.88 -5.96
N LEU A 48 -4.86 0.80 -6.66
CA LEU A 48 -4.18 0.88 -7.96
C LEU A 48 -5.05 1.51 -9.06
N ASP A 49 -6.37 1.33 -9.00
CA ASP A 49 -7.31 2.00 -9.92
C ASP A 49 -7.24 3.53 -9.82
N ALA A 50 -6.91 4.07 -8.64
CA ALA A 50 -6.70 5.51 -8.44
C ALA A 50 -5.35 6.01 -8.99
N TYR A 51 -4.40 5.11 -9.25
CA TYR A 51 -3.05 5.43 -9.71
C TYR A 51 -2.68 4.60 -10.96
N PRO A 52 -3.15 4.99 -12.17
CA PRO A 52 -2.87 4.27 -13.40
C PRO A 52 -1.36 4.04 -13.62
N GLY A 53 -0.99 2.78 -13.89
CA GLY A 53 0.41 2.38 -14.09
C GLY A 53 1.25 2.30 -12.81
N ALA A 54 0.65 2.44 -11.63
CA ALA A 54 1.34 2.20 -10.38
C ALA A 54 1.51 0.69 -10.10
N ARG A 55 2.46 0.36 -9.23
CA ARG A 55 2.67 -1.00 -8.71
C ARG A 55 2.78 -1.00 -7.19
N ILE A 56 2.44 -2.13 -6.57
CA ILE A 56 2.56 -2.32 -5.12
C ILE A 56 3.81 -3.15 -4.81
N GLU A 57 4.54 -2.72 -3.80
CA GLU A 57 5.66 -3.42 -3.20
C GLU A 57 5.38 -3.66 -1.71
N TRP A 58 5.33 -4.92 -1.28
CA TRP A 58 5.10 -5.27 0.12
C TRP A 58 6.39 -5.19 0.91
N ILE A 59 6.37 -4.46 2.04
CA ILE A 59 7.54 -4.32 2.92
C ILE A 59 7.54 -5.51 3.90
N GLY A 60 8.67 -6.19 4.03
CA GLY A 60 8.84 -7.21 5.07
C GLY A 60 8.31 -8.60 4.73
N THR A 61 8.10 -8.93 3.45
CA THR A 61 8.22 -10.33 3.03
C THR A 61 9.70 -10.70 3.10
N GLN A 62 10.19 -10.98 4.30
CA GLN A 62 11.30 -11.91 4.43
C GLN A 62 10.73 -13.22 3.86
N PRO A 63 11.27 -13.79 2.77
CA PRO A 63 10.97 -15.18 2.48
C PRO A 63 11.37 -15.94 3.75
N ASP A 64 10.47 -16.74 4.30
CA ASP A 64 10.89 -17.78 5.24
C ASP A 64 11.96 -18.59 4.51
N GLU A 65 13.23 -18.32 4.80
CA GLU A 65 14.30 -19.25 4.48
C GLU A 65 14.07 -20.45 5.39
N SER A 66 13.35 -21.44 4.82
CA SER A 66 13.14 -22.76 5.39
C SER A 66 14.41 -23.59 5.32
#